data_AF-A0A158QJI8-F1
#
_entry.id   AF-A0A158QJI8-F1
#
_cell.length_a   1.000
_cell.length_b   1.000
_cell.length_c   1.000
_cell.angle_alpha   90.00
_cell.angle_beta   90.00
_cell.angle_gamma   90.00
#
_symmetry.space_group_name_H-M   'P 1'
#
loop_
_entity.id
_entity.type
_entity.pdbx_description
1 polymer ?
#
loop_
_entity_poly.entity_id
_entity_poly.type
_entity_poly.pdbx_seq_one_letter_code
_entity_poly.pdbx_strand_id
1 'polypeptide(L)'
;MTMVVGDPVFDGGHTRALLTASPDAHVFCLDRDPLAIKYAQELSDEFISRVHSVQGRFSDSLSLLNEIGCPPGSVDGIVMDLGASSMQMDSLVRGFGLSRDSPLDMRMNFDSVSSREGKTDSLDSFTAEDVLNKLSAPQLARIFRVYGEERFARRIANAVVEYRATLGPIRTTRQFADLVASVIGPLQHSQKKRAKDQEEEEEEEEEDQALNAHSATRVFQALRIFVNDELNELCAGLEAAHRLLRRGGRLAVISFHSLEDRLVKRAFNMAGCDTGHGLAMRLANMSTLTWRSSIEATTLGGQLTESPTPSPSLWRQIVGPIRPTNEEIQVNRRSRSAKLRIGEKISER
;
A
#
# COMPACT_ATOMS: atom_id res chain seq x y z
N MET A 1 2.49 24.86 -14.45
CA MET A 1 2.92 23.45 -14.34
C MET A 1 1.86 22.69 -13.58
N THR A 2 1.29 21.63 -14.12
CA THR A 2 0.22 20.84 -13.48
C THR A 2 0.80 19.59 -12.84
N MET A 3 0.64 19.46 -11.54
CA MET A 3 1.13 18.34 -10.74
C MET A 3 -0.03 17.60 -10.08
N VAL A 4 0.11 16.28 -9.93
CA VAL A 4 -0.75 15.48 -9.05
C VAL A 4 0.11 14.87 -7.95
N VAL A 5 -0.34 14.95 -6.71
CA VAL A 5 0.31 14.33 -5.56
C VAL A 5 -0.70 13.40 -4.89
N GLY A 6 -0.35 12.12 -4.82
CA GLY A 6 -1.00 11.14 -3.95
C GLY A 6 -0.32 11.14 -2.59
N ASP A 7 -1.11 11.28 -1.52
CA ASP A 7 -0.69 11.51 -0.11
C ASP A 7 -0.31 12.98 0.18
N PRO A 8 -1.27 13.92 0.35
CA PRO A 8 -1.00 15.30 0.73
C PRO A 8 -0.65 15.46 2.23
N VAL A 9 -0.22 14.38 2.89
CA VAL A 9 -0.17 14.29 4.35
C VAL A 9 1.12 14.92 4.89
N PHE A 10 1.14 15.21 6.20
CA PHE A 10 2.24 15.87 6.90
C PHE A 10 2.48 17.32 6.42
N ASP A 11 1.52 18.20 6.72
CA ASP A 11 1.59 19.62 6.32
C ASP A 11 1.78 19.79 4.79
N GLY A 12 1.44 18.77 4.00
CA GLY A 12 1.68 18.74 2.57
C GLY A 12 3.16 18.72 2.19
N GLY A 13 4.04 17.99 2.87
CA GLY A 13 5.50 18.03 2.65
C GLY A 13 5.95 18.02 1.18
N HIS A 14 5.48 17.04 0.37
CA HIS A 14 5.75 17.02 -1.07
C HIS A 14 5.06 18.15 -1.83
N THR A 15 3.80 18.45 -1.51
CA THR A 15 3.03 19.54 -2.13
C THR A 15 3.68 20.91 -1.90
N ARG A 16 4.03 21.25 -0.65
CA ARG A 16 4.76 22.47 -0.27
C ARG A 16 6.11 22.55 -0.96
N ALA A 17 6.88 21.46 -0.99
CA ALA A 17 8.16 21.44 -1.68
C ALA A 17 8.01 21.76 -3.17
N LEU A 18 7.00 21.19 -3.83
CA LEU A 18 6.68 21.49 -5.24
C LEU A 18 6.25 22.94 -5.45
N LEU A 19 5.35 23.44 -4.59
CA LEU A 19 4.84 24.82 -4.64
C LEU A 19 5.91 25.88 -4.35
N THR A 20 6.92 25.52 -3.53
CA THR A 20 8.08 26.36 -3.22
C THR A 20 9.09 26.36 -4.36
N ALA A 21 9.36 25.18 -4.94
CA ALA A 21 10.29 25.03 -6.05
C ALA A 21 9.75 25.61 -7.37
N SER A 22 8.43 25.69 -7.54
CA SER A 22 7.79 26.18 -8.75
C SER A 22 6.61 27.11 -8.43
N PRO A 23 6.80 28.43 -8.57
CA PRO A 23 5.77 29.44 -8.30
C PRO A 23 4.49 29.30 -9.15
N ASP A 24 4.61 28.75 -10.35
CA ASP A 24 3.49 28.57 -11.30
C ASP A 24 2.92 27.15 -11.27
N ALA A 25 3.20 26.38 -10.22
CA ALA A 25 2.65 25.05 -10.04
C ALA A 25 1.19 25.09 -9.56
N HIS A 26 0.34 24.33 -10.24
CA HIS A 26 -0.97 23.92 -9.76
C HIS A 26 -0.89 22.45 -9.33
N VAL A 27 -1.35 22.13 -8.12
CA VAL A 27 -1.22 20.81 -7.51
C VAL A 27 -2.61 20.27 -7.16
N PHE A 28 -2.94 19.13 -7.78
CA PHE A 28 -4.09 18.32 -7.38
C PHE A 28 -3.64 17.32 -6.31
N CYS A 29 -4.18 17.46 -5.11
CA CYS A 29 -3.92 16.61 -3.95
C CYS A 29 -4.98 15.52 -3.86
N LEU A 30 -4.63 14.29 -4.25
CA LEU A 30 -5.53 13.14 -4.27
C LEU A 30 -5.30 12.25 -3.04
N ASP A 31 -6.34 11.98 -2.27
CA ASP A 31 -6.30 10.99 -1.19
C ASP A 31 -7.67 10.38 -0.92
N ARG A 32 -7.70 9.13 -0.46
CA ARG A 32 -8.94 8.48 -0.01
C ARG A 32 -9.27 8.77 1.45
N ASP A 33 -8.28 9.19 2.24
CA ASP A 33 -8.43 9.51 3.65
C ASP A 33 -9.08 10.89 3.80
N PRO A 34 -10.29 10.99 4.38
CA PRO A 34 -10.95 12.28 4.59
C PRO A 34 -10.10 13.27 5.42
N LEU A 35 -9.26 12.76 6.33
CA LEU A 35 -8.39 13.61 7.13
C LEU A 35 -7.27 14.25 6.29
N ALA A 36 -6.70 13.50 5.35
CA ALA A 36 -5.72 14.03 4.40
C ALA A 36 -6.33 15.12 3.51
N ILE A 37 -7.57 14.92 3.08
CA ILE A 37 -8.33 15.91 2.30
C ILE A 37 -8.56 17.20 3.08
N LYS A 38 -8.86 17.10 4.38
CA LYS A 38 -8.97 18.27 5.25
C LYS A 38 -7.66 19.08 5.27
N TYR A 39 -6.50 18.42 5.38
CA TYR A 39 -5.21 19.12 5.31
C TYR A 39 -4.94 19.74 3.94
N ALA A 40 -5.32 19.06 2.85
CA ALA A 40 -5.21 19.63 1.51
C ALA A 40 -6.09 20.88 1.33
N GLN A 41 -7.26 20.92 1.98
CA GLN A 41 -8.13 22.10 2.02
C GLN A 41 -7.51 23.25 2.81
N GLU A 42 -6.98 22.98 4.01
CA GLU A 42 -6.25 23.99 4.80
C GLU A 42 -5.05 24.55 4.02
N LEU A 43 -4.33 23.71 3.28
CA LEU A 43 -3.23 24.14 2.42
C LEU A 43 -3.71 24.98 1.23
N SER A 44 -4.94 24.76 0.74
CA SER A 44 -5.53 25.56 -0.33
C SER A 44 -5.89 26.98 0.11
N ASP A 45 -6.13 27.20 1.41
CA ASP A 45 -6.32 28.53 1.98
C ASP A 45 -5.00 29.32 2.00
N GLU A 46 -3.86 28.64 2.22
CA GLU A 46 -2.53 29.25 2.16
C GLU A 46 -2.07 29.52 0.73
N PHE A 47 -2.34 28.57 -0.18
CA PHE A 47 -1.93 28.63 -1.59
C PHE A 47 -3.14 28.75 -2.51
N ILE A 48 -3.85 29.88 -2.36
CA ILE A 48 -5.09 30.21 -3.09
C ILE A 48 -4.94 29.93 -4.59
N SER A 49 -5.92 29.22 -5.15
CA SER A 49 -6.02 28.84 -6.57
C SER A 49 -4.94 27.91 -7.13
N ARG A 50 -3.97 27.49 -6.32
CA ARG A 50 -2.89 26.58 -6.74
C ARG A 50 -3.01 25.18 -6.18
N VAL A 51 -3.79 24.97 -5.13
CA VAL A 51 -4.01 23.64 -4.54
C VAL A 51 -5.48 23.24 -4.69
N HIS A 52 -5.70 22.04 -5.19
CA HIS A 52 -7.02 21.46 -5.41
C HIS A 52 -7.10 20.12 -4.68
N SER A 53 -7.93 20.02 -3.65
CA SER A 53 -8.15 18.76 -2.93
C SER A 53 -9.12 17.86 -3.70
N VAL A 54 -8.78 16.58 -3.86
CA VAL A 54 -9.58 15.59 -4.57
C VAL A 54 -9.71 14.35 -3.69
N GLN A 55 -10.90 14.09 -3.17
CA GLN A 55 -11.13 12.87 -2.38
C GLN A 55 -11.41 11.70 -3.32
N GLY A 56 -10.57 10.66 -3.27
CA GLY A 56 -10.74 9.49 -4.11
C GLY A 56 -9.57 8.53 -4.06
N ARG A 57 -9.72 7.38 -4.70
CA ARG A 57 -8.65 6.38 -4.81
C ARG A 57 -7.81 6.62 -6.06
N PHE A 58 -6.73 5.87 -6.18
CA PHE A 58 -5.92 5.90 -7.39
C PHE A 58 -6.67 5.33 -8.60
N SER A 59 -7.51 4.32 -8.40
CA SER A 59 -8.38 3.77 -9.44
C SER A 59 -9.39 4.79 -10.00
N ASP A 60 -9.84 5.73 -9.16
CA ASP A 60 -10.81 6.78 -9.53
C ASP A 60 -10.14 8.04 -10.10
N SER A 61 -8.80 8.14 -10.03
CA SER A 61 -8.09 9.40 -10.24
C SER A 61 -8.33 10.01 -11.62
N LEU A 62 -8.45 9.16 -12.65
CA LEU A 62 -8.65 9.63 -14.02
C LEU A 62 -10.00 10.33 -14.20
N SER A 63 -11.09 9.74 -13.69
CA SER A 63 -12.43 10.33 -13.79
C SER A 63 -12.54 11.58 -12.93
N LEU A 64 -12.09 11.49 -11.67
CA LEU A 64 -12.19 12.59 -10.71
C LEU A 64 -11.41 13.82 -11.18
N LEU A 65 -10.17 13.63 -11.68
CA LEU A 65 -9.36 14.75 -12.17
C LEU A 65 -9.95 15.35 -13.45
N ASN A 66 -10.50 14.53 -14.35
CA ASN A 66 -11.14 15.03 -15.55
C ASN A 66 -12.37 15.91 -15.25
N GLU A 67 -13.19 15.53 -14.25
CA GLU A 67 -14.37 16.29 -13.83
C GLU A 67 -14.04 17.69 -13.30
N ILE A 68 -12.88 17.86 -12.68
CA ILE A 68 -12.42 19.15 -12.12
C ILE A 68 -11.49 19.93 -13.06
N GLY A 69 -11.46 19.57 -14.34
CA GLY A 69 -10.74 20.31 -15.38
C GLY A 69 -9.28 19.89 -15.60
N CYS A 70 -8.88 18.71 -15.14
CA CYS A 70 -7.57 18.10 -15.39
C CYS A 70 -7.72 16.88 -16.32
N PRO A 71 -7.89 17.08 -17.65
CA PRO A 71 -8.15 15.99 -18.58
C PRO A 71 -6.92 15.09 -18.80
N PRO A 72 -7.11 13.88 -19.38
CA PRO A 72 -5.99 13.01 -19.77
C PRO A 72 -4.96 13.74 -20.64
N GLY A 73 -3.68 13.45 -20.42
CA GLY A 73 -2.57 14.06 -21.15
C GLY A 73 -2.26 15.52 -20.78
N SER A 74 -2.81 16.05 -19.68
CA SER A 74 -2.59 17.45 -19.25
C SER A 74 -1.62 17.61 -18.08
N VAL A 75 -1.22 16.52 -17.40
CA VAL A 75 -0.37 16.58 -16.20
C VAL A 75 1.12 16.57 -16.56
N ASP A 76 1.90 17.49 -15.99
CA ASP A 76 3.36 17.57 -16.15
C ASP A 76 4.10 16.54 -15.30
N GLY A 77 3.62 16.31 -14.07
CA GLY A 77 4.25 15.37 -13.15
C GLY A 77 3.29 14.80 -12.12
N ILE A 78 3.57 13.57 -11.69
CA ILE A 78 2.82 12.86 -10.67
C ILE A 78 3.79 12.35 -9.60
N VAL A 79 3.45 12.57 -8.33
CA VAL A 79 4.13 11.94 -7.18
C VAL A 79 3.16 10.97 -6.52
N MET A 80 3.58 9.73 -6.36
CA MET A 80 2.88 8.71 -5.57
C MET A 80 3.75 8.34 -4.38
N ASP A 81 3.41 8.84 -3.21
CA ASP A 81 3.99 8.37 -1.95
C ASP A 81 3.10 7.25 -1.39
N LEU A 82 3.59 6.01 -1.42
CA LEU A 82 2.77 4.84 -1.13
C LEU A 82 2.74 4.50 0.36
N GLY A 83 1.77 3.67 0.77
CA GLY A 83 1.66 3.19 2.14
C GLY A 83 0.81 4.10 3.03
N ALA A 84 1.01 3.97 4.35
CA ALA A 84 0.22 4.70 5.35
C ALA A 84 0.95 5.94 5.83
N SER A 85 0.19 7.02 6.01
CA SER A 85 0.69 8.29 6.53
C SER A 85 0.99 8.21 8.04
N SER A 86 1.74 9.18 8.58
CA SER A 86 2.00 9.24 10.03
C SER A 86 0.73 9.38 10.82
N MET A 87 -0.20 10.19 10.31
CA MET A 87 -1.47 10.46 10.94
C MET A 87 -2.28 9.19 11.14
N GLN A 88 -2.17 8.25 10.19
CA GLN A 88 -2.77 6.93 10.30
C GLN A 88 -2.01 6.06 11.31
N MET A 89 -0.67 6.02 11.22
CA MET A 89 0.19 5.20 12.07
C MET A 89 0.18 5.61 13.55
N ASP A 90 0.12 6.91 13.83
CA ASP A 90 0.19 7.50 15.17
C ASP A 90 -1.20 7.64 15.83
N SER A 91 -2.27 7.41 15.07
CA SER A 91 -3.63 7.49 15.57
C SER A 91 -4.00 6.34 16.50
N LEU A 92 -4.64 6.69 17.62
CA LEU A 92 -5.10 5.76 18.64
C LEU A 92 -6.41 5.04 18.29
N VAL A 93 -7.04 5.40 17.17
CA VAL A 93 -8.36 4.86 16.78
C VAL A 93 -8.34 4.15 15.43
N ARG A 94 -7.25 4.29 14.66
CA ARG A 94 -7.16 3.79 13.28
C ARG A 94 -6.48 2.41 13.18
N GLY A 95 -5.73 1.99 14.20
CA GLY A 95 -5.22 0.62 14.29
C GLY A 95 -4.05 0.25 13.36
N PHE A 96 -3.34 1.22 12.80
CA PHE A 96 -2.20 0.96 11.90
C PHE A 96 -0.89 0.69 12.64
N GLY A 97 -0.68 1.35 13.79
CA GLY A 97 0.55 1.29 14.56
C GLY A 97 0.65 0.06 15.48
N LEU A 98 1.87 -0.43 15.65
CA LEU A 98 2.23 -1.44 16.67
C LEU A 98 2.76 -0.81 17.97
N SER A 99 3.13 0.46 17.95
CA SER A 99 3.71 1.17 19.10
C SER A 99 2.69 1.49 20.19
N ARG A 100 1.43 1.67 19.81
CA ARG A 100 0.32 1.99 20.72
C ARG A 100 -0.85 1.04 20.45
N ASP A 101 -1.52 0.65 21.53
CA ASP A 101 -2.69 -0.21 21.43
C ASP A 101 -3.88 0.58 20.90
N SER A 102 -4.67 -0.02 20.01
CA SER A 102 -5.76 0.63 19.29
C SER A 102 -6.76 -0.42 18.78
N PRO A 103 -8.03 -0.03 18.47
CA PRO A 103 -8.95 -0.91 17.75
C PRO A 103 -8.37 -1.38 16.41
N LEU A 104 -8.66 -2.63 16.03
CA LEU A 104 -8.22 -3.22 14.75
C LEU A 104 -9.10 -2.74 13.59
N ASP A 105 -8.85 -1.52 13.10
CA ASP A 105 -9.57 -0.98 11.94
C ASP A 105 -8.74 -1.12 10.65
N MET A 106 -7.61 -0.41 10.57
CA MET A 106 -6.68 -0.33 9.44
C MET A 106 -7.24 0.22 8.13
N ARG A 107 -8.48 0.75 8.08
CA ARG A 107 -8.99 1.39 6.87
C ARG A 107 -8.38 2.78 6.69
N MET A 108 -7.96 3.08 5.47
CA MET A 108 -7.44 4.41 5.11
C MET A 108 -8.56 5.42 4.84
N ASN A 109 -9.73 4.98 4.38
CA ASN A 109 -10.93 5.83 4.21
C ASN A 109 -11.75 5.97 5.50
N PHE A 110 -11.08 6.04 6.66
CA PHE A 110 -11.77 6.07 7.93
C PHE A 110 -12.54 7.39 8.11
N ASP A 111 -13.82 7.26 8.43
CA ASP A 111 -14.64 8.36 8.87
C ASP A 111 -15.24 8.01 10.24
N SER A 112 -14.94 8.86 11.24
CA SER A 112 -15.39 8.71 12.62
C SER A 112 -16.89 8.87 12.79
N VAL A 113 -17.59 9.45 11.81
CA VAL A 113 -19.03 9.76 11.88
C VAL A 113 -19.89 8.59 11.38
N SER A 114 -19.39 7.81 10.42
CA SER A 114 -20.13 6.72 9.76
C SER A 114 -19.85 5.32 10.32
N SER A 115 -18.98 5.19 11.32
CA SER A 115 -18.35 3.90 11.67
C SER A 115 -19.20 2.89 12.45
N ARG A 116 -20.50 3.13 12.70
CA ARG A 116 -21.36 2.17 13.44
C ARG A 116 -22.78 1.93 12.94
N GLU A 117 -23.30 2.73 12.02
CA GLU A 117 -24.69 2.60 11.54
C GLU A 117 -24.75 2.63 10.01
N GLY A 118 -24.41 1.52 9.35
CA GLY A 118 -24.60 1.44 7.89
C GLY A 118 -23.97 0.21 7.24
N LYS A 119 -24.83 -0.75 6.84
CA LYS A 119 -24.62 -1.86 5.89
C LYS A 119 -23.17 -2.38 5.74
N THR A 120 -22.87 -3.44 6.49
CA THR A 120 -21.66 -4.28 6.47
C THR A 120 -21.36 -5.02 5.14
N ASP A 121 -22.02 -4.68 4.03
CA ASP A 121 -21.98 -5.46 2.79
C ASP A 121 -21.09 -4.84 1.70
N SER A 122 -20.49 -3.67 1.94
CA SER A 122 -19.45 -3.11 1.05
C SER A 122 -18.06 -3.48 1.53
N LEU A 123 -17.14 -3.77 0.60
CA LEU A 123 -15.73 -4.06 0.89
C LEU A 123 -15.06 -2.92 1.70
N ASP A 124 -15.54 -1.69 1.51
CA ASP A 124 -15.09 -0.46 2.16
C ASP A 124 -15.41 -0.42 3.67
N SER A 125 -16.30 -1.29 4.14
CA SER A 125 -16.66 -1.41 5.56
C SER A 125 -15.86 -2.50 6.29
N PHE A 126 -15.04 -3.28 5.58
CA PHE A 126 -14.38 -4.47 6.13
C PHE A 126 -13.09 -4.10 6.87
N THR A 127 -13.11 -4.24 8.20
CA THR A 127 -11.97 -3.86 9.07
C THR A 127 -10.94 -4.99 9.23
N ALA A 128 -9.75 -4.67 9.75
CA ALA A 128 -8.79 -5.68 10.18
C ALA A 128 -9.35 -6.62 11.26
N GLU A 129 -10.21 -6.12 12.15
CA GLU A 129 -10.97 -6.93 13.12
C GLU A 129 -11.85 -7.95 12.39
N ASP A 130 -12.58 -7.53 11.36
CA ASP A 130 -13.42 -8.41 10.54
C ASP A 130 -12.60 -9.49 9.85
N VAL A 131 -11.45 -9.12 9.28
CA VAL A 131 -10.52 -10.08 8.65
C VAL A 131 -10.15 -11.18 9.64
N LEU A 132 -9.69 -10.81 10.83
CA LEU A 132 -9.21 -11.76 11.83
C LEU A 132 -10.32 -12.59 12.46
N ASN A 133 -11.52 -12.03 12.62
CA ASN A 133 -12.61 -12.72 13.32
C ASN A 133 -13.58 -13.48 12.40
N LYS A 134 -13.64 -13.16 11.10
CA LYS A 134 -14.58 -13.80 10.15
C LYS A 134 -13.92 -14.78 9.19
N LEU A 135 -12.68 -14.55 8.75
CA LEU A 135 -12.05 -15.41 7.74
C LEU A 135 -11.58 -16.75 8.31
N SER A 136 -11.53 -17.77 7.46
CA SER A 136 -11.00 -19.11 7.80
C SER A 136 -9.47 -19.12 7.90
N ALA A 137 -8.91 -20.11 8.58
CA ALA A 137 -7.45 -20.26 8.69
C ALA A 137 -6.73 -20.35 7.31
N PRO A 138 -7.25 -21.07 6.29
CA PRO A 138 -6.63 -21.06 4.95
C PRO A 138 -6.63 -19.67 4.30
N GLN A 139 -7.71 -18.89 4.44
CA GLN A 139 -7.79 -17.54 3.90
C GLN A 139 -6.79 -16.59 4.60
N LEU A 140 -6.76 -16.61 5.94
CA LEU A 140 -5.80 -15.85 6.75
C LEU A 140 -4.35 -16.21 6.40
N ALA A 141 -4.04 -17.50 6.32
CA ALA A 141 -2.71 -17.98 5.97
C ALA A 141 -2.28 -17.48 4.59
N ARG A 142 -3.21 -17.40 3.64
CA ARG A 142 -2.93 -16.84 2.31
C ARG A 142 -2.65 -15.35 2.39
N ILE A 143 -3.47 -14.56 3.09
CA ILE A 143 -3.27 -13.12 3.27
C ILE A 143 -1.88 -12.85 3.85
N PHE A 144 -1.54 -13.48 4.98
CA PHE A 144 -0.25 -13.31 5.65
C PHE A 144 0.93 -13.72 4.75
N ARG A 145 0.80 -14.82 4.01
CA ARG A 145 1.86 -15.31 3.11
C ARG A 145 2.06 -14.39 1.91
N VAL A 146 0.97 -13.96 1.27
CA VAL A 146 1.02 -13.20 0.02
C VAL A 146 1.41 -11.75 0.29
N TYR A 147 0.68 -11.07 1.17
CA TYR A 147 0.83 -9.63 1.38
C TYR A 147 1.89 -9.30 2.45
N GLY A 148 2.10 -10.20 3.41
CA GLY A 148 3.11 -10.03 4.45
C GLY A 148 4.45 -10.69 4.15
N GLU A 149 4.53 -11.52 3.09
CA GLU A 149 5.68 -12.42 2.86
C GLU A 149 6.05 -13.20 4.15
N GLU A 150 5.04 -13.59 4.94
CA GLU A 150 5.19 -14.22 6.26
C GLU A 150 5.41 -15.74 6.13
N ARG A 151 6.54 -16.22 6.67
CA ARG A 151 6.96 -17.63 6.58
C ARG A 151 6.12 -18.53 7.50
N PHE A 152 5.71 -18.02 8.65
CA PHE A 152 4.89 -18.73 9.64
C PHE A 152 3.38 -18.54 9.44
N ALA A 153 2.96 -18.03 8.28
CA ALA A 153 1.58 -17.66 7.98
C ALA A 153 0.52 -18.71 8.37
N ARG A 154 0.77 -20.00 8.06
CA ARG A 154 -0.14 -21.09 8.43
C ARG A 154 -0.28 -21.26 9.95
N ARG A 155 0.82 -21.14 10.70
CA ARG A 155 0.80 -21.29 12.17
C ARG A 155 0.07 -20.13 12.82
N ILE A 156 0.36 -18.90 12.37
CA ILE A 156 -0.30 -17.69 12.87
C ILE A 156 -1.81 -17.75 12.58
N ALA A 157 -2.20 -18.14 11.36
CA ALA A 157 -3.60 -18.24 10.98
C ALA A 157 -4.38 -19.27 11.81
N ASN A 158 -3.78 -20.43 12.08
CA ASN A 158 -4.39 -21.43 12.96
C ASN A 158 -4.54 -20.88 14.39
N ALA A 159 -3.51 -20.21 14.91
CA ALA A 159 -3.54 -19.60 16.23
C ALA A 159 -4.61 -18.49 16.34
N VAL A 160 -4.85 -17.71 15.28
CA VAL A 160 -5.95 -16.73 15.23
C VAL A 160 -7.32 -17.41 15.39
N VAL A 161 -7.56 -18.49 14.64
CA VAL A 161 -8.83 -19.22 14.71
C VAL A 161 -9.02 -19.90 16.07
N GLU A 162 -7.95 -20.47 16.62
CA GLU A 162 -7.97 -21.06 17.97
C GLU A 162 -8.20 -20.01 19.05
N TYR A 163 -7.51 -18.87 18.98
CA TYR A 163 -7.67 -17.76 19.91
C TYR A 163 -9.13 -17.28 19.93
N ARG A 164 -9.72 -16.99 18.77
CA ARG A 164 -11.10 -16.48 18.73
C ARG A 164 -12.15 -17.51 19.15
N ALA A 165 -11.85 -18.80 19.04
CA ALA A 165 -12.70 -19.88 19.51
C ALA A 165 -12.62 -20.09 21.04
N THR A 166 -11.50 -19.75 21.66
CA THR A 166 -11.21 -20.04 23.08
C THR A 166 -11.31 -18.82 24.00
N LEU A 167 -10.78 -17.68 23.56
CA LEU A 167 -10.66 -16.43 24.33
C LEU A 167 -11.62 -15.33 23.85
N GLY A 168 -12.30 -15.55 22.72
CA GLY A 168 -13.20 -14.58 22.11
C GLY A 168 -12.52 -13.69 21.07
N PRO A 169 -13.26 -12.75 20.46
CA PRO A 169 -12.78 -12.01 19.29
C PRO A 169 -11.54 -11.16 19.58
N ILE A 170 -10.64 -11.09 18.59
CA ILE A 170 -9.46 -10.24 18.61
C ILE A 170 -9.88 -8.83 18.18
N ARG A 171 -9.81 -7.83 19.08
CA ARG A 171 -10.34 -6.48 18.83
C ARG A 171 -9.29 -5.39 18.76
N THR A 172 -8.10 -5.66 19.30
CA THR A 172 -7.07 -4.63 19.47
C THR A 172 -5.75 -5.03 18.84
N THR A 173 -4.96 -4.04 18.44
CA THR A 173 -3.64 -4.23 17.84
C THR A 173 -2.72 -4.99 18.79
N ARG A 174 -2.75 -4.69 20.10
CA ARG A 174 -1.94 -5.41 21.10
C ARG A 174 -2.34 -6.88 21.22
N GLN A 175 -3.63 -7.21 21.29
CA GLN A 175 -4.07 -8.61 21.34
C GLN A 175 -3.54 -9.43 20.15
N PHE A 176 -3.62 -8.86 18.94
CA PHE A 176 -3.11 -9.55 17.77
C PHE A 176 -1.57 -9.64 17.77
N ALA A 177 -0.89 -8.56 18.15
CA ALA A 177 0.57 -8.52 18.22
C ALA A 177 1.13 -9.54 19.25
N ASP A 178 0.50 -9.64 20.42
CA ASP A 178 0.88 -10.57 21.49
C ASP A 178 0.63 -12.02 21.06
N LEU A 179 -0.49 -12.30 20.38
CA LEU A 179 -0.75 -13.61 19.80
C LEU A 179 0.34 -14.00 18.80
N VAL A 180 0.70 -13.10 17.88
CA VAL A 180 1.74 -13.35 16.88
C VAL A 180 3.10 -13.57 17.55
N ALA A 181 3.43 -12.77 18.57
CA ALA A 181 4.66 -12.91 19.34
C ALA A 181 4.73 -14.26 20.07
N SER A 182 3.63 -14.74 20.67
CA SER A 182 3.60 -16.04 21.36
C SER A 182 3.79 -17.23 20.41
N VAL A 183 3.32 -17.11 19.16
CA VAL A 183 3.48 -18.15 18.12
C VAL A 183 4.89 -18.16 17.53
N ILE A 184 5.45 -16.97 17.25
CA ILE A 184 6.71 -16.84 16.49
C ILE A 184 7.93 -16.80 17.40
N GLY A 185 7.85 -16.19 18.59
CA GLY A 185 8.98 -15.99 19.50
C GLY A 185 9.79 -17.26 19.77
N PRO A 186 9.16 -18.37 20.18
CA PRO A 186 9.86 -19.64 20.40
C PRO A 186 10.54 -20.21 19.15
N LEU A 187 9.97 -19.95 17.96
CA LEU A 187 10.48 -20.45 16.69
C LEU A 187 11.70 -19.67 16.21
N GLN A 188 11.68 -18.34 16.37
CA GLN A 188 12.82 -17.49 16.05
C GLN A 188 14.01 -17.77 16.96
N HIS A 189 13.79 -17.96 18.27
CA HIS A 189 14.85 -18.36 19.19
C HIS A 189 15.47 -19.72 18.83
N SER A 190 14.65 -20.70 18.42
CA SER A 190 15.15 -22.01 17.99
C SER A 190 15.95 -21.95 16.68
N GLN A 191 15.54 -21.12 15.72
CA GLN A 191 16.26 -20.90 14.48
C GLN A 191 17.59 -20.19 14.70
N LYS A 192 17.62 -19.14 15.55
CA LYS A 192 18.85 -18.42 15.91
C LYS A 192 19.85 -19.30 16.63
N LYS A 193 19.39 -20.14 17.57
CA LYS A 193 20.26 -21.09 18.26
C LYS A 193 20.91 -22.07 17.26
N ARG A 194 20.15 -22.61 16.30
CA ARG A 194 20.67 -23.51 15.26
C ARG A 194 21.63 -22.85 14.27
N ALA A 195 21.46 -21.57 13.97
CA ALA A 195 22.38 -20.80 13.12
C ALA A 195 23.67 -20.45 13.85
N LYS A 196 23.57 -20.04 15.13
CA LYS A 196 24.72 -19.75 16.00
C LYS A 196 25.55 -20.99 16.34
N ASP A 197 24.93 -22.18 16.34
CA ASP A 197 25.63 -23.45 16.46
C ASP A 197 26.37 -23.87 15.16
N GLN A 198 26.23 -23.11 14.06
CA GLN A 198 26.78 -23.44 12.72
C GLN A 198 27.80 -22.43 12.18
N GLU A 199 27.93 -21.23 12.75
CA GLU A 199 28.88 -20.20 12.31
C GLU A 199 29.58 -19.58 13.54
N GLU A 200 30.91 -19.73 13.62
CA GLU A 200 31.76 -19.00 14.56
C GLU A 200 31.90 -17.55 14.08
N GLU A 201 31.63 -16.62 15.01
CA GLU A 201 32.10 -15.23 15.12
C GLU A 201 32.51 -14.52 13.82
N GLU A 202 31.59 -13.76 13.22
CA GLU A 202 31.83 -12.48 12.54
C GLU A 202 30.50 -12.00 11.92
N GLU A 203 29.68 -11.23 12.64
CA GLU A 203 28.64 -10.31 12.09
C GLU A 203 27.82 -9.63 13.21
N GLU A 204 28.47 -9.00 14.21
CA GLU A 204 27.73 -8.30 15.29
C GLU A 204 27.15 -6.92 14.86
N GLU A 205 27.51 -6.38 13.69
CA GLU A 205 27.14 -5.01 13.29
C GLU A 205 26.00 -4.88 12.26
N GLU A 206 25.76 -5.87 11.39
CA GLU A 206 24.58 -5.88 10.49
C GLU A 206 23.31 -6.45 11.16
N GLU A 207 23.47 -7.23 12.24
CA GLU A 207 22.38 -7.94 12.93
C GLU A 207 21.42 -7.03 13.71
N ASP A 208 21.88 -5.88 14.21
CA ASP A 208 21.12 -4.99 15.11
C ASP A 208 19.97 -4.23 14.42
N GLN A 209 20.01 -4.13 13.09
CA GLN A 209 18.96 -3.47 12.31
C GLN A 209 17.79 -4.40 11.98
N ALA A 210 18.04 -5.70 11.81
CA ALA A 210 17.00 -6.72 11.66
C ALA A 210 16.32 -7.07 13.00
N LEU A 211 17.02 -6.85 14.11
CA LEU A 211 16.55 -7.05 15.50
C LEU A 211 15.41 -6.10 15.93
N ASN A 212 15.17 -5.00 15.23
CA ASN A 212 14.20 -3.97 15.62
C ASN A 212 12.85 -4.01 14.87
N ALA A 213 12.59 -5.02 14.04
CA ALA A 213 11.26 -5.21 13.44
C ALA A 213 10.41 -6.12 14.34
N HIS A 214 9.38 -5.56 14.98
CA HIS A 214 8.42 -6.33 15.78
C HIS A 214 7.93 -7.55 14.99
N SER A 215 7.86 -8.72 15.63
CA SER A 215 7.42 -9.99 15.04
C SER A 215 6.09 -9.92 14.27
N ALA A 216 5.21 -8.98 14.63
CA ALA A 216 3.90 -8.77 14.02
C ALA A 216 3.92 -7.86 12.78
N THR A 217 5.05 -7.20 12.48
CA THR A 217 5.14 -6.19 11.39
C THR A 217 4.63 -6.72 10.06
N ARG A 218 5.00 -7.95 9.68
CA ARG A 218 4.62 -8.58 8.41
C ARG A 218 3.14 -8.88 8.30
N VAL A 219 2.53 -9.37 9.37
CA VAL A 219 1.10 -9.68 9.37
C VAL A 219 0.24 -8.42 9.49
N PHE A 220 0.71 -7.38 10.17
CA PHE A 220 0.06 -6.07 10.15
C PHE A 220 0.11 -5.42 8.77
N GLN A 221 1.27 -5.47 8.10
CA GLN A 221 1.38 -5.06 6.70
C GLN A 221 0.43 -5.85 5.80
N ALA A 222 0.31 -7.17 6.00
CA ALA A 222 -0.59 -8.01 5.22
C ALA A 222 -2.06 -7.61 5.39
N LEU A 223 -2.50 -7.35 6.62
CA LEU A 223 -3.84 -6.88 6.92
C LEU A 223 -4.11 -5.53 6.29
N ARG A 224 -3.18 -4.58 6.45
CA ARG A 224 -3.26 -3.23 5.85
C ARG A 224 -3.47 -3.30 4.34
N ILE A 225 -2.58 -4.03 3.64
CA ILE A 225 -2.65 -4.20 2.20
C ILE A 225 -3.98 -4.83 1.78
N PHE A 226 -4.45 -5.85 2.51
CA PHE A 226 -5.68 -6.56 2.18
C PHE A 226 -6.93 -5.69 2.38
N VAL A 227 -7.06 -5.05 3.56
CA VAL A 227 -8.21 -4.20 3.91
C VAL A 227 -8.37 -3.05 2.93
N ASN A 228 -7.24 -2.54 2.43
CA ASN A 228 -7.20 -1.34 1.62
C ASN A 228 -7.00 -1.59 0.12
N ASP A 229 -6.96 -2.85 -0.29
CA ASP A 229 -6.70 -3.28 -1.67
C ASP A 229 -5.46 -2.61 -2.33
N GLU A 230 -4.42 -2.34 -1.54
CA GLU A 230 -3.35 -1.40 -1.90
C GLU A 230 -2.62 -1.76 -3.20
N LEU A 231 -2.39 -3.06 -3.46
CA LEU A 231 -1.67 -3.48 -4.65
C LEU A 231 -2.49 -3.32 -5.93
N ASN A 232 -3.80 -3.54 -5.87
CA ASN A 232 -4.69 -3.34 -7.02
C ASN A 232 -4.88 -1.85 -7.29
N GLU A 233 -5.05 -1.05 -6.24
CA GLU A 233 -5.08 0.41 -6.33
C GLU A 233 -3.78 0.97 -6.91
N LEU A 234 -2.62 0.44 -6.53
CA LEU A 234 -1.35 0.81 -7.16
C LEU A 234 -1.33 0.46 -8.65
N CYS A 235 -1.79 -0.73 -9.04
CA CYS A 235 -1.83 -1.12 -10.46
C CYS A 235 -2.72 -0.19 -11.29
N ALA A 236 -3.94 0.09 -10.79
CA ALA A 236 -4.88 1.02 -11.43
C ALA A 236 -4.32 2.45 -11.45
N GLY A 237 -3.67 2.88 -10.37
CA GLY A 237 -3.01 4.16 -10.26
C GLY A 237 -1.88 4.36 -11.26
N LEU A 238 -1.03 3.35 -11.46
CA LEU A 238 0.05 3.39 -12.45
C LEU A 238 -0.52 3.55 -13.88
N GLU A 239 -1.65 2.90 -14.17
CA GLU A 239 -2.36 3.05 -15.45
C GLU A 239 -2.99 4.43 -15.60
N ALA A 240 -3.68 4.91 -14.58
CA ALA A 240 -4.28 6.25 -14.57
C ALA A 240 -3.20 7.33 -14.71
N ALA A 241 -2.06 7.19 -14.02
CA ALA A 241 -0.92 8.08 -14.13
C ALA A 241 -0.36 8.13 -15.55
N HIS A 242 -0.25 6.98 -16.22
CA HIS A 242 0.15 6.95 -17.63
C HIS A 242 -0.83 7.75 -18.50
N ARG A 243 -2.15 7.64 -18.26
CA ARG A 243 -3.18 8.35 -19.05
C ARG A 243 -3.22 9.84 -18.74
N LEU A 244 -2.99 10.24 -17.49
CA LEU A 244 -3.02 11.63 -17.04
C LEU A 244 -1.80 12.44 -17.51
N LEU A 245 -0.61 11.83 -17.49
CA LEU A 245 0.62 12.52 -17.88
C LEU A 245 0.61 12.90 -19.36
N ARG A 246 1.08 14.10 -19.66
CA ARG A 246 1.47 14.47 -21.02
C ARG A 246 2.71 13.69 -21.46
N ARG A 247 2.98 13.65 -22.76
CA ARG A 247 4.25 13.11 -23.26
C ARG A 247 5.43 13.91 -22.70
N GLY A 248 6.45 13.19 -22.23
CA GLY A 248 7.58 13.78 -21.49
C GLY A 248 7.29 14.14 -20.04
N GLY A 249 6.05 13.93 -19.56
CA GLY A 249 5.69 14.07 -18.16
C GLY A 249 6.31 12.97 -17.30
N ARG A 250 6.49 13.24 -16.00
CA ARG A 250 7.24 12.36 -15.10
C ARG A 250 6.37 11.77 -13.98
N LEU A 251 6.52 10.49 -13.72
CA LEU A 251 5.96 9.81 -12.56
C LEU A 251 7.08 9.47 -11.57
N ALA A 252 6.99 10.01 -10.36
CA ALA A 252 7.83 9.66 -9.22
C ALA A 252 7.02 8.77 -8.27
N VAL A 253 7.52 7.59 -7.95
CA VAL A 253 6.86 6.66 -7.00
C VAL A 253 7.82 6.31 -5.88
N ILE A 254 7.35 6.51 -4.65
CA ILE A 254 8.05 6.12 -3.41
C ILE A 254 7.31 4.90 -2.85
N SER A 255 8.01 3.78 -2.75
CA SER A 255 7.48 2.50 -2.24
C SER A 255 8.16 2.12 -0.93
N PHE A 256 7.44 1.49 0.00
CA PHE A 256 7.95 1.14 1.33
C PHE A 256 8.08 -0.36 1.57
N HIS A 257 7.57 -1.19 0.66
CA HIS A 257 7.80 -2.63 0.72
C HIS A 257 8.06 -3.26 -0.65
N SER A 258 8.55 -4.50 -0.60
CA SER A 258 8.99 -5.30 -1.76
C SER A 258 7.89 -5.47 -2.81
N LEU A 259 6.64 -5.70 -2.39
CA LEU A 259 5.51 -5.93 -3.29
C LEU A 259 5.20 -4.70 -4.16
N GLU A 260 5.12 -3.50 -3.57
CA GLU A 260 4.94 -2.23 -4.29
C GLU A 260 6.10 -1.99 -5.26
N ASP A 261 7.35 -2.01 -4.77
CA ASP A 261 8.55 -1.76 -5.58
C ASP A 261 8.63 -2.70 -6.79
N ARG A 262 8.20 -3.95 -6.62
CA ARG A 262 8.14 -4.95 -7.70
C ARG A 262 7.13 -4.57 -8.78
N LEU A 263 5.96 -4.04 -8.39
CA LEU A 263 4.93 -3.57 -9.33
C LEU A 263 5.42 -2.32 -10.09
N VAL A 264 5.97 -1.34 -9.38
CA VAL A 264 6.51 -0.11 -9.99
C VAL A 264 7.66 -0.44 -10.95
N LYS A 265 8.60 -1.29 -10.52
CA LYS A 265 9.69 -1.75 -11.38
C LYS A 265 9.15 -2.43 -12.64
N ARG A 266 8.10 -3.25 -12.53
CA ARG A 266 7.48 -3.89 -13.70
C ARG A 266 6.87 -2.87 -14.64
N ALA A 267 6.08 -1.94 -14.11
CA ALA A 267 5.44 -0.89 -14.90
C ALA A 267 6.44 -0.07 -15.70
N PHE A 268 7.63 0.22 -15.14
CA PHE A 268 8.68 0.97 -15.85
C PHE A 268 9.50 0.16 -16.85
N ASN A 269 9.51 -1.17 -16.77
CA ASN A 269 10.37 -2.03 -17.59
C ASN A 269 9.62 -2.88 -18.62
N MET A 270 8.31 -3.07 -18.49
CA MET A 270 7.54 -3.92 -19.41
C MET A 270 6.84 -3.11 -20.52
N ALA A 271 6.67 -3.79 -21.64
CA ALA A 271 5.91 -3.38 -22.81
C ALA A 271 4.41 -3.27 -22.47
N GLY A 272 3.84 -2.05 -22.51
CA GLY A 272 2.44 -1.80 -22.12
C GLY A 272 2.23 -1.63 -20.62
N CYS A 273 1.07 -1.10 -20.22
CA CYS A 273 0.66 -0.99 -18.82
C CYS A 273 0.11 -2.32 -18.27
N ASP A 274 0.59 -3.46 -18.79
CA ASP A 274 0.32 -4.74 -18.15
C ASP A 274 1.15 -4.79 -16.87
N THR A 275 0.58 -4.25 -15.80
CA THR A 275 1.09 -4.33 -14.42
C THR A 275 1.10 -5.78 -13.91
N GLY A 276 0.84 -6.76 -14.77
CA GLY A 276 0.54 -8.12 -14.42
C GLY A 276 -0.89 -8.19 -13.92
N HIS A 277 -1.85 -7.70 -14.71
CA HIS A 277 -3.28 -7.77 -14.37
C HIS A 277 -3.65 -9.22 -14.00
N GLY A 278 -3.00 -10.22 -14.62
CA GLY A 278 -3.13 -11.63 -14.26
C GLY A 278 -2.44 -12.07 -12.95
N LEU A 279 -1.44 -11.38 -12.41
CA LEU A 279 -0.84 -11.65 -11.10
C LEU A 279 -1.62 -10.92 -10.00
N ALA A 280 -1.93 -9.64 -10.17
CA ALA A 280 -2.82 -8.88 -9.30
C ALA A 280 -4.18 -9.59 -9.20
N MET A 281 -4.79 -10.00 -10.32
CA MET A 281 -5.96 -10.88 -10.34
C MET A 281 -5.69 -12.30 -9.84
N ARG A 282 -4.51 -12.92 -9.99
CA ARG A 282 -4.25 -14.23 -9.33
C ARG A 282 -4.15 -14.10 -7.81
N LEU A 283 -3.74 -12.93 -7.31
CA LEU A 283 -3.72 -12.59 -5.89
C LEU A 283 -5.11 -12.15 -5.40
N ALA A 284 -5.86 -11.39 -6.22
CA ALA A 284 -7.18 -10.78 -5.96
C ALA A 284 -8.40 -11.65 -6.32
N ASN A 285 -8.35 -12.56 -7.30
CA ASN A 285 -9.38 -13.60 -7.61
C ASN A 285 -9.52 -14.65 -6.51
N MET A 286 -9.17 -14.29 -5.28
CA MET A 286 -9.35 -15.09 -4.09
C MET A 286 -10.02 -14.34 -2.96
N SER A 287 -10.20 -13.02 -3.07
CA SER A 287 -11.21 -12.30 -2.29
C SER A 287 -12.62 -12.58 -2.82
N THR A 288 -12.76 -12.93 -4.11
CA THR A 288 -14.06 -13.21 -4.74
C THR A 288 -14.52 -14.67 -4.69
N LEU A 289 -13.64 -15.63 -4.36
CA LEU A 289 -13.95 -17.07 -4.51
C LEU A 289 -14.56 -17.77 -3.29
N THR A 290 -14.99 -17.03 -2.26
CA THR A 290 -15.80 -17.60 -1.14
C THR A 290 -16.82 -16.63 -0.55
N TRP A 291 -17.56 -15.92 -1.41
CA TRP A 291 -18.90 -15.41 -1.04
C TRP A 291 -19.92 -15.47 -2.19
N ARG A 292 -19.45 -15.51 -3.45
CA ARG A 292 -20.30 -15.79 -4.61
C ARG A 292 -20.28 -17.28 -4.94
N SER A 293 -21.00 -18.09 -4.16
CA SER A 293 -21.55 -19.32 -4.72
C SER A 293 -22.74 -18.93 -5.59
N SER A 294 -22.72 -19.34 -6.86
CA SER A 294 -23.82 -19.29 -7.84
C SER A 294 -23.83 -18.15 -8.88
N ILE A 295 -22.71 -17.90 -9.58
CA ILE A 295 -22.78 -17.47 -10.99
C ILE A 295 -21.75 -18.28 -11.78
N GLU A 296 -22.27 -19.30 -12.46
CA GLU A 296 -21.74 -20.00 -13.64
C GLU A 296 -20.22 -20.19 -13.76
N ALA A 297 -19.79 -21.38 -13.32
CA ALA A 297 -18.61 -22.05 -13.84
C ALA A 297 -18.82 -22.41 -15.32
N THR A 298 -18.63 -21.46 -16.23
CA THR A 298 -18.51 -21.76 -17.67
C THR A 298 -17.50 -20.80 -18.30
N THR A 299 -16.59 -21.32 -19.11
CA THR A 299 -15.54 -20.63 -19.89
C THR A 299 -14.27 -20.15 -19.15
N LEU A 300 -13.57 -21.09 -18.50
CA LEU A 300 -12.12 -20.98 -18.22
C LEU A 300 -11.39 -22.16 -18.87
N GLY A 301 -11.36 -22.13 -20.20
CA GLY A 301 -10.74 -23.12 -21.05
C GLY A 301 -10.49 -22.52 -22.44
N GLY A 302 -9.61 -21.53 -22.52
CA GLY A 302 -9.30 -20.88 -23.78
C GLY A 302 -8.10 -19.95 -23.70
N GLN A 303 -7.03 -20.35 -24.38
CA GLN A 303 -5.93 -19.53 -24.89
C GLN A 303 -4.87 -19.04 -23.90
N LEU A 304 -4.00 -19.96 -23.51
CA LEU A 304 -2.58 -19.69 -23.22
C LEU A 304 -1.73 -20.24 -24.37
N THR A 305 -1.65 -19.54 -25.50
CA THR A 305 -0.62 -19.79 -26.53
C THR A 305 -0.35 -18.56 -27.38
N GLU A 306 -0.20 -17.37 -26.80
CA GLU A 306 0.48 -16.28 -27.52
C GLU A 306 1.50 -15.63 -26.59
N SER A 307 2.77 -15.83 -26.91
CA SER A 307 3.88 -15.06 -26.35
C SER A 307 3.58 -13.58 -26.62
N PRO A 308 3.57 -12.69 -25.61
CA PRO A 308 3.30 -11.28 -25.86
C PRO A 308 4.34 -10.74 -26.84
N THR A 309 3.87 -10.22 -27.96
CA THR A 309 4.72 -9.49 -28.91
C THR A 309 5.38 -8.32 -28.17
N PRO A 310 6.68 -8.05 -28.38
CA PRO A 310 7.37 -6.99 -27.67
C PRO A 310 6.82 -5.63 -28.14
N SER A 311 5.85 -5.10 -27.40
CA SER A 311 5.41 -3.72 -27.57
C SER A 311 6.49 -2.78 -27.01
N PRO A 312 6.63 -1.55 -27.52
CA PRO A 312 7.55 -0.59 -26.92
C PRO A 312 7.06 -0.24 -25.49
N SER A 313 8.01 -0.07 -24.56
CA SER A 313 7.70 0.39 -23.20
C SER A 313 6.95 1.72 -23.25
N LEU A 314 5.94 1.88 -22.39
CA LEU A 314 5.23 3.15 -22.21
C LEU A 314 6.08 4.18 -21.47
N TRP A 315 7.05 3.68 -20.71
CA TRP A 315 7.88 4.45 -19.80
C TRP A 315 9.36 4.33 -20.17
N ARG A 316 10.10 5.41 -19.90
CA ARG A 316 11.55 5.36 -19.78
C ARG A 316 11.91 5.60 -18.32
N GLN A 317 12.46 4.60 -17.64
CA GLN A 317 12.98 4.83 -16.30
C GLN A 317 14.17 5.81 -16.38
N ILE A 318 14.04 6.98 -15.75
CA ILE A 318 15.11 7.97 -15.70
C ILE A 318 15.99 7.72 -14.47
N VAL A 319 15.37 7.35 -13.35
CA VAL A 319 16.05 7.24 -12.05
C VAL A 319 15.54 6.02 -11.28
N GLY A 320 16.45 5.33 -10.60
CA GLY A 320 16.10 4.47 -9.46
C GLY A 320 16.59 3.01 -9.50
N PRO A 321 16.50 2.30 -8.36
CA PRO A 321 15.92 2.79 -7.11
C PRO A 321 16.89 3.72 -6.34
N ILE A 322 16.42 4.89 -5.92
CA ILE A 322 17.08 5.73 -4.91
C ILE A 322 16.61 5.27 -3.53
N ARG A 323 17.54 5.21 -2.58
CA ARG A 323 17.28 4.88 -1.17
C ARG A 323 17.59 6.09 -0.29
N PRO A 324 16.95 6.21 0.89
CA PRO A 324 17.30 7.26 1.85
C PRO A 324 18.75 7.15 2.31
N THR A 325 19.31 8.27 2.76
CA THR A 325 20.62 8.31 3.42
C THR A 325 20.51 7.83 4.87
N ASN A 326 21.63 7.44 5.49
CA ASN A 326 21.64 7.07 6.91
C ASN A 326 21.18 8.23 7.81
N GLU A 327 21.54 9.47 7.47
CA GLU A 327 21.09 10.68 8.16
C GLU A 327 19.57 10.85 8.08
N GLU A 328 18.98 10.63 6.90
CA GLU A 328 17.53 10.67 6.71
C GLU A 328 16.81 9.60 7.54
N ILE A 329 17.36 8.38 7.60
CA ILE A 329 16.78 7.28 8.39
C ILE A 329 16.83 7.59 9.90
N GLN A 330 17.88 8.27 10.37
CA GLN A 330 17.98 8.69 11.77
C GLN A 330 16.93 9.72 12.15
N VAL A 331 16.67 10.69 11.27
CA VAL A 331 15.64 11.73 11.46
C VAL A 331 14.24 11.17 11.30
N ASN A 332 14.03 10.32 10.29
CA ASN A 332 12.75 9.72 9.94
C ASN A 332 12.88 8.21 9.76
N ARG A 333 12.68 7.44 10.83
CA ARG A 333 12.77 5.97 10.77
C ARG A 333 11.80 5.31 9.78
N ARG A 334 10.74 6.00 9.33
CA ARG A 334 9.81 5.45 8.32
C ARG A 334 10.44 5.40 6.93
N SER A 335 11.42 6.27 6.64
CA SER A 335 12.08 6.28 5.34
C SER A 335 12.95 5.04 5.12
N ARG A 336 13.33 4.29 6.18
CA ARG A 336 14.26 3.14 6.12
C ARG A 336 14.04 2.16 4.96
N SER A 337 12.78 1.92 4.60
CA SER A 337 12.40 0.97 3.53
C SER A 337 12.02 1.65 2.22
N ALA A 338 12.06 2.98 2.17
CA ALA A 338 11.65 3.79 1.05
C ALA A 338 12.56 3.54 -0.16
N LYS A 339 11.92 3.41 -1.32
CA LYS A 339 12.58 3.34 -2.62
C LYS A 339 11.88 4.24 -3.59
N LEU A 340 12.59 5.24 -4.09
CA LEU A 340 12.12 6.15 -5.12
C LEU A 340 12.52 5.65 -6.52
N ARG A 341 11.55 5.60 -7.42
CA ARG A 341 11.76 5.40 -8.87
C ARG A 341 11.10 6.53 -9.65
N ILE A 342 11.74 6.97 -10.73
CA ILE A 342 11.19 8.00 -11.62
C ILE A 342 11.16 7.49 -13.05
N GLY A 343 9.98 7.57 -13.67
CA GLY A 343 9.74 7.23 -15.07
C GLY A 343 9.26 8.45 -15.86
N GLU A 344 9.68 8.56 -17.12
CA GLU A 344 9.15 9.52 -18.09
C GLU A 344 8.19 8.82 -19.05
N LYS A 345 7.03 9.43 -19.32
CA LYS A 345 6.11 8.96 -20.33
C LYS A 345 6.67 9.22 -21.73
N ILE A 346 6.90 8.15 -22.50
CA ILE A 346 7.46 8.24 -23.86
C ILE A 346 6.45 7.95 -24.97
N SER A 347 5.33 7.30 -24.66
CA SER A 347 4.30 6.87 -25.59
C SER A 347 2.93 7.45 -25.25
N GLU A 348 2.08 7.65 -26.25
CA GLU A 348 0.66 8.02 -26.08
C GLU A 348 -0.29 6.81 -26.13
N ARG A 349 0.23 5.63 -26.52
CA ARG A 349 -0.54 4.38 -26.66
C ARG A 349 -1.01 3.80 -25.33
#